data_AF-A0A7C0YLM7-F1
#
_entry.id   AF-A0A7C0YLM7-F1
#
_cell.length_a   1.000
_cell.length_b   1.000
_cell.length_c   1.000
_cell.angle_alpha   90.00
_cell.angle_beta   90.00
_cell.angle_gamma   90.00
#
_symmetry.space_group_name_H-M   'P 1'
#
loop_
_entity.id
_entity.type
_entity.pdbx_description
1 polymer ?
#
loop_
_entity_poly.entity_id
_entity_poly.type
_entity_poly.pdbx_seq_one_letter_code
_entity_poly.pdbx_strand_id
1 'polypeptide(L)'
;PTEIAEAEMERVVEILTKFGTLELHTASNPEERERLWQIRRLISPSLSRIASGKMNEDVVVPIGAQGELLRRVAEISENFGIAIPVYGHAGDGNLHLNSMYEKGDLKQERAAHDAIVECFKIVVELGGSISGEHGIGAAKNRYMKLQFNDAELELFFRLKRAFDPDGIFNPYKLFPPDMSMSKAG
;
A
#
# COMPACT_ATOMS: atom_id res chain seq x y z
N PRO A 1 9.08 4.11 -32.16
CA PRO A 1 9.21 3.85 -30.69
C PRO A 1 9.89 5.01 -29.96
N THR A 2 11.06 5.45 -30.42
CA THR A 2 11.80 6.58 -29.82
C THR A 2 11.07 7.91 -29.97
N GLU A 3 10.59 8.26 -31.17
CA GLU A 3 9.83 9.50 -31.41
C GLU A 3 8.56 9.61 -30.55
N ILE A 4 7.87 8.48 -30.31
CA ILE A 4 6.68 8.44 -29.43
C ILE A 4 7.09 8.72 -27.99
N ALA A 5 8.15 8.05 -27.50
CA ALA A 5 8.64 8.25 -26.14
C ALA A 5 9.15 9.68 -25.91
N GLU A 6 9.78 10.29 -26.91
CA GLU A 6 10.21 11.69 -26.87
C GLU A 6 9.02 12.65 -26.79
N ALA A 7 8.01 12.47 -27.64
CA ALA A 7 6.79 13.28 -27.61
C ALA A 7 5.99 13.10 -26.29
N GLU A 8 5.93 11.88 -25.74
CA GLU A 8 5.33 11.63 -24.43
C GLU A 8 6.11 12.31 -23.30
N MET A 9 7.45 12.27 -23.34
CA MET A 9 8.31 12.96 -22.38
C MET A 9 8.09 14.47 -22.43
N GLU A 10 8.06 15.08 -23.61
CA GLU A 10 7.78 16.51 -23.78
C GLU A 10 6.44 16.89 -23.14
N ARG A 11 5.41 16.07 -23.36
CA ARG A 11 4.08 16.27 -22.78
C ARG A 11 4.08 16.15 -21.26
N VAL A 12 4.81 15.19 -20.69
CA VAL A 12 4.96 15.05 -19.24
C VAL A 12 5.66 16.28 -18.66
N VAL A 13 6.75 16.74 -19.26
CA VAL A 13 7.48 17.94 -18.82
C VAL A 13 6.59 19.18 -18.88
N GLU A 14 5.82 19.36 -19.96
CA GLU A 14 4.88 20.47 -20.11
C GLU A 14 3.84 20.48 -19.00
N ILE A 15 3.22 19.32 -18.72
CA ILE A 15 2.22 19.18 -17.65
C ILE A 15 2.85 19.51 -16.31
N LEU A 16 3.96 18.86 -15.94
CA LEU A 16 4.60 19.06 -14.64
C LEU A 16 4.98 20.54 -14.43
N THR A 17 5.54 21.18 -15.45
CA THR A 17 5.93 22.60 -15.38
C THR A 17 4.74 23.52 -15.11
N LYS A 18 3.56 23.23 -15.67
CA LYS A 18 2.33 24.02 -15.46
C LYS A 18 1.76 23.91 -14.05
N PHE A 19 2.01 22.81 -13.33
CA PHE A 19 1.42 22.54 -12.02
C PHE A 19 2.33 22.89 -10.84
N GLY A 20 3.26 23.85 -11.02
CA GLY A 20 4.06 24.40 -9.92
C GLY A 20 5.22 23.49 -9.46
N THR A 21 5.79 22.70 -10.39
CA THR A 21 6.99 21.90 -10.13
C THR A 21 8.13 22.78 -9.64
N LEU A 22 8.73 22.40 -8.51
CA LEU A 22 9.87 23.13 -7.93
C LEU A 22 11.17 22.86 -8.69
N GLU A 23 11.44 21.59 -8.97
CA GLU A 23 12.61 21.13 -9.72
C GLU A 23 12.22 19.96 -10.62
N LEU A 24 12.75 19.94 -11.85
CA LEU A 24 12.51 18.89 -12.82
C LEU A 24 13.85 18.40 -13.38
N HIS A 25 14.10 17.10 -13.26
CA HIS A 25 15.28 16.44 -13.81
C HIS A 25 14.86 15.38 -14.82
N THR A 26 15.36 15.50 -16.05
CA THR A 26 15.29 14.46 -17.08
C THR A 26 16.61 13.70 -17.16
N ALA A 27 16.61 12.56 -17.85
CA ALA A 27 17.83 11.80 -18.16
C ALA A 27 17.99 11.68 -19.68
N SER A 28 19.15 12.07 -20.18
CA SER A 28 19.49 12.05 -21.61
C SER A 28 20.49 10.94 -21.97
N ASN A 29 21.06 10.26 -20.97
CA ASN A 29 21.97 9.13 -21.14
C ASN A 29 21.69 8.01 -20.11
N PRO A 30 22.22 6.79 -20.35
CA PRO A 30 22.02 5.66 -19.45
C PRO A 30 22.49 5.91 -18.01
N GLU A 31 23.57 6.68 -17.81
CA GLU A 31 24.14 6.97 -16.50
C GLU A 31 23.23 7.86 -15.65
N GLU A 32 22.67 8.92 -16.25
CA GLU A 32 21.66 9.79 -15.63
C GLU A 32 20.38 9.02 -15.31
N ARG A 33 19.93 8.17 -16.24
CA ARG A 33 18.75 7.32 -16.03
C ARG A 33 18.95 6.40 -14.83
N GLU A 34 20.11 5.78 -14.74
CA GLU A 34 20.46 4.92 -13.61
C GLU A 34 20.52 5.71 -12.30
N ARG A 35 21.05 6.93 -12.30
CA ARG A 35 21.03 7.81 -11.12
C ARG A 35 19.61 8.09 -10.62
N LEU A 36 18.67 8.38 -11.51
CA LEU A 36 17.26 8.60 -11.14
C LEU A 36 16.62 7.30 -10.60
N TRP A 37 16.90 6.15 -11.23
CA TRP A 37 16.42 4.86 -10.74
C TRP A 37 16.97 4.49 -9.36
N GLN A 38 18.23 4.84 -9.08
CA GLN A 38 18.83 4.62 -7.77
C GLN A 38 18.05 5.35 -6.68
N ILE A 39 17.56 6.57 -6.91
CA ILE A 39 16.70 7.29 -5.96
C ILE A 39 15.46 6.45 -5.63
N ARG A 40 14.72 5.99 -6.65
CA ARG A 40 13.50 5.16 -6.46
C ARG A 40 13.79 3.85 -5.71
N ARG A 41 14.94 3.21 -5.98
CA ARG A 41 15.36 1.97 -5.32
C ARG A 41 15.73 2.21 -3.84
N LEU A 42 16.27 3.37 -3.53
CA LEU A 42 16.73 3.73 -2.18
C LEU A 42 15.61 4.23 -1.25
N ILE A 43 14.41 4.53 -1.74
CA ILE A 43 13.30 5.02 -0.90
C ILE A 43 13.02 4.07 0.27
N SER A 44 12.67 2.80 -0.01
CA SER A 44 12.31 1.83 1.03
C SER A 44 13.41 1.59 2.08
N PRO A 45 14.69 1.34 1.71
CA PRO A 45 15.75 1.17 2.71
C PRO A 45 16.06 2.46 3.49
N SER A 46 15.89 3.64 2.87
CA SER A 46 16.13 4.92 3.56
C SER A 46 15.17 5.18 4.71
N LEU A 47 13.98 4.55 4.72
CA LEU A 47 13.00 4.71 5.80
C LEU A 47 13.52 4.23 7.17
N SER A 48 14.52 3.36 7.20
CA SER A 48 15.19 2.95 8.44
C SER A 48 15.85 4.11 9.20
N ARG A 49 16.05 5.27 8.55
CA ARG A 49 16.52 6.50 9.20
C ARG A 49 15.43 7.26 9.96
N ILE A 50 14.16 6.92 9.73
CA ILE A 50 13.02 7.55 10.41
C ILE A 50 12.71 6.82 11.71
N ALA A 51 12.67 5.48 11.68
CA ALA A 51 12.49 4.65 12.86
C ALA A 51 13.04 3.23 12.65
N SER A 52 13.31 2.51 13.75
CA SER A 52 13.87 1.15 13.71
C SER A 52 12.88 0.04 13.32
N GLY A 53 11.57 0.32 13.38
CA GLY A 53 10.44 -0.53 13.02
C GLY A 53 9.55 0.09 11.93
N LYS A 54 8.91 -0.78 11.15
CA LYS A 54 8.11 -0.39 9.99
C LYS A 54 7.00 -1.41 9.73
N MET A 55 5.75 -0.94 9.67
CA MET A 55 4.64 -1.68 9.06
C MET A 55 4.51 -1.22 7.62
N ASN A 56 4.80 -2.11 6.67
CA ASN A 56 4.76 -1.82 5.24
C ASN A 56 3.46 -2.36 4.66
N GLU A 57 2.55 -1.46 4.34
CA GLU A 57 1.29 -1.81 3.71
C GLU A 57 1.26 -1.30 2.28
N ASP A 58 0.54 -2.00 1.44
CA ASP A 58 0.29 -1.63 0.05
C ASP A 58 -1.22 -1.60 -0.17
N VAL A 59 -1.68 -0.53 -0.80
CA VAL A 59 -3.09 -0.23 -1.06
C VAL A 59 -3.26 0.26 -2.49
N VAL A 60 -4.46 0.14 -3.02
CA VAL A 60 -4.82 0.68 -4.34
C VAL A 60 -6.03 1.59 -4.18
N VAL A 61 -6.01 2.74 -4.85
CA VAL A 61 -7.17 3.63 -4.98
C VAL A 61 -7.31 4.08 -6.44
N PRO A 62 -8.50 4.52 -6.89
CA PRO A 62 -8.63 5.17 -8.20
C PRO A 62 -7.59 6.28 -8.37
N ILE A 63 -7.01 6.43 -9.56
CA ILE A 63 -5.89 7.37 -9.78
C ILE A 63 -6.23 8.79 -9.33
N GLY A 64 -7.45 9.26 -9.61
CA GLY A 64 -7.93 10.58 -9.20
C GLY A 64 -8.12 10.77 -7.69
N ALA A 65 -8.17 9.68 -6.91
CA ALA A 65 -8.33 9.71 -5.46
C ALA A 65 -6.99 9.75 -4.70
N GLN A 66 -5.85 9.56 -5.37
CA GLN A 66 -4.52 9.53 -4.70
C GLN A 66 -4.22 10.82 -3.93
N GLY A 67 -4.58 11.98 -4.50
CA GLY A 67 -4.37 13.27 -3.82
C GLY A 67 -5.18 13.41 -2.52
N GLU A 68 -6.40 12.86 -2.49
CA GLU A 68 -7.24 12.83 -1.28
C GLU A 68 -6.70 11.85 -0.25
N LEU A 69 -6.29 10.65 -0.69
CA LEU A 69 -5.65 9.67 0.18
C LEU A 69 -4.41 10.25 0.87
N LEU A 70 -3.52 10.91 0.13
CA LEU A 70 -2.29 11.50 0.69
C LEU A 70 -2.59 12.58 1.74
N ARG A 71 -3.62 13.42 1.54
CA ARG A 71 -4.04 14.42 2.53
C ARG A 71 -4.54 13.76 3.82
N ARG A 72 -5.44 12.78 3.71
CA ARG A 72 -6.01 12.12 4.89
C ARG A 72 -4.97 11.24 5.62
N VAL A 73 -4.03 10.64 4.90
CA VAL A 73 -2.88 9.93 5.51
C VAL A 73 -1.99 10.89 6.29
N ALA A 74 -1.75 12.11 5.78
CA ALA A 74 -1.00 13.13 6.52
C ALA A 74 -1.72 13.54 7.82
N GLU A 75 -3.03 13.74 7.77
CA GLU A 75 -3.84 14.01 8.98
C GLU A 75 -3.78 12.87 9.99
N ILE A 76 -3.86 11.60 9.55
CA ILE A 76 -3.67 10.44 10.43
C ILE A 76 -2.27 10.44 11.03
N SER A 77 -1.25 10.71 10.22
CA SER A 77 0.15 10.75 10.66
C SER A 77 0.34 11.74 11.81
N GLU A 78 -0.24 12.93 11.71
CA GLU A 78 -0.24 13.96 12.76
C GLU A 78 -1.04 13.53 13.99
N ASN A 79 -2.27 13.02 13.80
CA ASN A 79 -3.17 12.66 14.90
C ASN A 79 -2.62 11.52 15.77
N PHE A 80 -1.92 10.56 15.18
CA PHE A 80 -1.31 9.44 15.89
C PHE A 80 0.13 9.72 16.33
N GLY A 81 0.75 10.80 15.86
CA GLY A 81 2.17 11.07 16.09
C GLY A 81 3.11 10.03 15.48
N ILE A 82 2.70 9.44 14.35
CA ILE A 82 3.41 8.36 13.66
C ILE A 82 3.73 8.81 12.25
N ALA A 83 5.00 8.79 11.85
CA ALA A 83 5.36 9.08 10.46
C ALA A 83 4.84 7.98 9.52
N ILE A 84 4.17 8.37 8.44
CA ILE A 84 3.66 7.46 7.40
C ILE A 84 4.18 7.87 6.01
N PRO A 85 5.46 7.63 5.67
CA PRO A 85 5.96 7.89 4.34
C PRO A 85 5.21 7.06 3.29
N VAL A 86 4.84 7.74 2.19
CA VAL A 86 4.12 7.13 1.07
C VAL A 86 4.95 7.21 -0.20
N TYR A 87 5.05 6.09 -0.91
CA TYR A 87 5.63 6.00 -2.26
C TYR A 87 4.91 4.88 -3.02
N GLY A 88 5.05 4.79 -4.35
CA GLY A 88 4.46 3.66 -5.06
C GLY A 88 4.43 3.79 -6.57
N HIS A 89 3.48 3.07 -7.15
CA HIS A 89 3.19 2.98 -8.57
C HIS A 89 1.98 3.88 -8.87
N ALA A 90 2.22 5.19 -8.89
CA ALA A 90 1.16 6.19 -9.05
C ALA A 90 0.36 6.02 -10.36
N GLY A 91 0.98 5.47 -11.42
CA GLY A 91 0.31 5.20 -12.69
C GLY A 91 -0.85 4.21 -12.58
N ASP A 92 -0.82 3.32 -11.58
CA ASP A 92 -1.75 2.22 -11.43
C ASP A 92 -2.64 2.40 -10.18
N GLY A 93 -2.49 3.54 -9.49
CA GLY A 93 -3.21 3.83 -8.24
C GLY A 93 -2.66 3.10 -7.00
N ASN A 94 -1.51 2.44 -7.12
CA ASN A 94 -0.95 1.61 -6.07
C ASN A 94 0.09 2.36 -5.23
N LEU A 95 -0.15 2.49 -3.92
CA LEU A 95 0.70 3.21 -2.98
C LEU A 95 1.08 2.31 -1.79
N HIS A 96 2.32 2.47 -1.33
CA HIS A 96 2.84 1.84 -0.12
C HIS A 96 2.78 2.82 1.05
N LEU A 97 2.02 2.49 2.07
CA LEU A 97 1.91 3.25 3.32
C LEU A 97 2.85 2.61 4.35
N ASN A 98 3.83 3.36 4.82
CA ASN A 98 4.86 2.83 5.72
C ASN A 98 4.72 3.44 7.11
N SER A 99 4.03 2.77 8.03
CA SER A 99 3.84 3.28 9.40
C SER A 99 5.08 3.00 10.25
N MET A 100 5.78 4.06 10.66
CA MET A 100 7.12 4.00 11.26
C MET A 100 7.05 4.06 12.79
N TYR A 101 7.75 3.15 13.48
CA TYR A 101 7.75 3.09 14.94
C TYR A 101 9.09 2.57 15.48
N GLU A 102 9.40 2.82 16.75
CA GLU A 102 10.58 2.30 17.41
C GLU A 102 10.32 0.91 17.99
N LYS A 103 11.19 -0.04 17.64
CA LYS A 103 11.10 -1.39 18.17
C LYS A 103 11.32 -1.37 19.68
N GLY A 104 10.40 -1.99 20.42
CA GLY A 104 10.41 -2.01 21.88
C GLY A 104 9.55 -0.92 22.53
N ASP A 105 9.09 0.09 21.78
CA ASP A 105 8.05 1.00 22.23
C ASP A 105 6.66 0.44 21.85
N LEU A 106 6.05 -0.29 22.80
CA LEU A 106 4.74 -0.91 22.61
C LEU A 106 3.61 0.11 22.39
N LYS A 107 3.76 1.35 22.88
CA LYS A 107 2.74 2.39 22.66
C LYS A 107 2.82 2.89 21.23
N GLN A 108 4.04 3.15 20.75
CA GLN A 108 4.25 3.59 19.39
C GLN A 108 3.88 2.50 18.37
N GLU A 109 4.22 1.23 18.65
CA GLU A 109 3.83 0.11 17.81
C GLU A 109 2.30 -0.03 17.72
N ARG A 110 1.59 0.15 18.84
CA ARG A 110 0.13 0.15 18.83
C ARG A 110 -0.46 1.33 18.05
N ALA A 111 0.06 2.54 18.27
CA ALA A 111 -0.36 3.73 17.52
C ALA A 111 -0.10 3.57 16.01
N ALA A 112 1.03 2.98 15.63
CA ALA A 112 1.37 2.70 14.23
C ALA A 112 0.40 1.71 13.58
N HIS A 113 -0.01 0.67 14.32
CA HIS A 113 -1.03 -0.28 13.87
C HIS A 113 -2.39 0.39 13.71
N ASP A 114 -2.84 1.14 14.72
CA ASP A 114 -4.14 1.81 14.70
C ASP A 114 -4.21 2.86 13.57
N ALA A 115 -3.12 3.60 13.34
CA ALA A 115 -3.01 4.52 12.21
C ALA A 115 -3.16 3.82 10.85
N ILE A 116 -2.54 2.65 10.66
CA ILE A 116 -2.70 1.86 9.43
C ILE A 116 -4.15 1.39 9.25
N VAL A 117 -4.82 1.01 10.32
CA VAL A 117 -6.23 0.61 10.25
C VAL A 117 -7.12 1.76 9.79
N GLU A 118 -6.88 2.98 10.27
CA GLU A 118 -7.58 4.18 9.78
C GLU A 118 -7.29 4.43 8.28
N CYS A 119 -6.02 4.26 7.85
CA CYS A 119 -5.68 4.34 6.44
C CYS A 119 -6.46 3.33 5.58
N PHE A 120 -6.62 2.08 6.04
CA PHE A 120 -7.40 1.08 5.32
C PHE A 120 -8.88 1.45 5.17
N LYS A 121 -9.48 2.04 6.21
CA LYS A 121 -10.87 2.52 6.13
C LYS A 121 -11.02 3.59 5.05
N ILE A 122 -10.08 4.54 4.99
CA ILE A 122 -10.06 5.58 3.96
C ILE A 122 -9.92 4.98 2.56
N VAL A 123 -9.01 4.02 2.40
CA VAL A 123 -8.80 3.36 1.12
C VAL A 123 -10.08 2.71 0.63
N VAL A 124 -10.80 1.98 1.49
CA VAL A 124 -12.09 1.38 1.13
C VAL A 124 -13.15 2.44 0.84
N GLU A 125 -13.21 3.52 1.64
CA GLU A 125 -14.14 4.64 1.42
C GLU A 125 -13.92 5.31 0.05
N LEU A 126 -12.66 5.40 -0.40
CA LEU A 126 -12.29 5.93 -1.72
C LEU A 126 -12.51 4.92 -2.87
N GLY A 127 -13.14 3.77 -2.61
CA GLY A 127 -13.39 2.72 -3.60
C GLY A 127 -12.14 1.91 -3.96
N GLY A 128 -11.17 1.86 -3.05
CA GLY A 128 -9.90 1.17 -3.20
C GLY A 128 -9.85 -0.25 -2.62
N SER A 129 -8.65 -0.81 -2.58
CA SER A 129 -8.33 -2.13 -2.03
C SER A 129 -7.23 -2.02 -0.98
N ILE A 130 -7.37 -2.72 0.15
CA ILE A 130 -6.37 -2.76 1.24
C ILE A 130 -5.13 -3.58 0.87
N SER A 131 -5.09 -4.14 -0.34
CA SER A 131 -3.97 -4.86 -0.92
C SER A 131 -3.95 -4.65 -2.42
N GLY A 132 -2.80 -4.23 -2.96
CA GLY A 132 -2.50 -4.20 -4.40
C GLY A 132 -1.75 -5.44 -4.85
N GLU A 133 -0.47 -5.53 -4.51
CA GLU A 133 0.46 -6.55 -4.99
C GLU A 133 0.94 -7.56 -3.94
N HIS A 134 0.89 -7.23 -2.64
CA HIS A 134 1.43 -8.09 -1.57
C HIS A 134 0.47 -9.20 -1.10
N GLY A 135 -0.81 -9.10 -1.44
CA GLY A 135 -1.86 -10.00 -0.95
C GLY A 135 -2.23 -9.78 0.51
N ILE A 136 -3.06 -10.69 1.04
CA ILE A 136 -3.66 -10.58 2.38
C ILE A 136 -2.77 -11.22 3.45
N GLY A 137 -2.59 -12.55 3.38
CA GLY A 137 -1.79 -13.30 4.35
C GLY A 137 -2.23 -13.12 5.82
N ALA A 138 -1.44 -13.66 6.74
CA ALA A 138 -1.71 -13.49 8.18
C ALA A 138 -1.57 -12.03 8.65
N ALA A 139 -0.92 -11.18 7.85
CA ALA A 139 -0.75 -9.77 8.16
C ALA A 139 -2.07 -9.02 8.04
N LYS A 140 -2.85 -9.25 6.97
CA LYS A 140 -4.05 -8.47 6.67
C LYS A 140 -5.38 -9.24 6.77
N ASN A 141 -5.37 -10.56 7.01
CA ASN A 141 -6.62 -11.35 7.05
C ASN A 141 -7.67 -10.80 8.01
N ARG A 142 -7.26 -10.22 9.15
CA ARG A 142 -8.15 -9.57 10.13
C ARG A 142 -8.86 -8.32 9.60
N TYR A 143 -8.37 -7.72 8.52
CA TYR A 143 -8.94 -6.53 7.88
C TYR A 143 -9.85 -6.85 6.70
N MET A 144 -10.00 -8.12 6.33
CA MET A 144 -10.84 -8.53 5.20
C MET A 144 -12.28 -8.00 5.32
N LYS A 145 -12.81 -7.91 6.55
CA LYS A 145 -14.14 -7.35 6.83
C LYS A 145 -14.25 -5.83 6.64
N LEU A 146 -13.12 -5.12 6.49
CA LEU A 146 -13.15 -3.71 6.10
C LEU A 146 -13.53 -3.55 4.64
N GLN A 147 -13.05 -4.45 3.77
CA GLN A 147 -13.23 -4.34 2.32
C GLN A 147 -14.37 -5.20 1.79
N PHE A 148 -14.59 -6.38 2.37
CA PHE A 148 -15.56 -7.35 1.88
C PHE A 148 -16.68 -7.56 2.88
N ASN A 149 -17.90 -7.69 2.38
CA ASN A 149 -19.05 -8.04 3.18
C ASN A 149 -19.11 -9.54 3.49
N ASP A 150 -20.00 -9.94 4.40
CA ASP A 150 -20.12 -11.33 4.85
C ASP A 150 -20.45 -12.31 3.72
N ALA A 151 -21.23 -11.90 2.72
CA ALA A 151 -21.58 -12.76 1.58
C ALA A 151 -20.40 -13.02 0.64
N GLU A 152 -19.56 -12.00 0.41
CA GLU A 152 -18.32 -12.13 -0.36
C GLU A 152 -17.30 -13.01 0.36
N LEU A 153 -17.13 -12.81 1.67
CA LEU A 153 -16.23 -13.63 2.47
C LEU A 153 -16.67 -15.09 2.52
N GLU A 154 -17.98 -15.35 2.66
CA GLU A 154 -18.53 -16.70 2.60
C GLU A 154 -18.32 -17.35 1.23
N LEU A 155 -18.46 -16.58 0.14
CA LEU A 155 -18.15 -17.07 -1.20
C LEU A 155 -16.69 -17.50 -1.33
N PHE A 156 -15.74 -16.66 -0.87
CA PHE A 156 -14.32 -16.99 -0.88
C PHE A 156 -14.03 -18.24 -0.04
N PHE A 157 -14.69 -18.36 1.12
CA PHE A 157 -14.55 -19.51 2.01
C PHE A 157 -15.06 -20.80 1.37
N ARG A 158 -16.22 -20.76 0.70
CA ARG A 158 -16.78 -21.91 -0.04
C ARG A 158 -15.87 -22.36 -1.18
N LEU A 159 -15.29 -21.41 -1.93
CA LEU A 159 -14.30 -21.73 -2.96
C LEU A 159 -13.07 -22.41 -2.36
N LYS A 160 -12.52 -21.85 -1.27
CA LYS A 160 -11.40 -22.46 -0.56
C LYS A 160 -11.72 -23.90 -0.15
N ARG A 161 -12.89 -24.14 0.45
CA ARG A 161 -13.32 -25.46 0.92
C ARG A 161 -13.54 -26.46 -0.22
N ALA A 162 -14.00 -26.01 -1.38
CA ALA A 162 -14.18 -26.88 -2.53
C ALA A 162 -12.86 -27.47 -3.06
N PHE A 163 -11.76 -26.72 -2.94
CA PHE A 163 -10.43 -27.14 -3.41
C PHE A 163 -9.49 -27.63 -2.30
N ASP A 164 -9.79 -27.35 -1.03
CA ASP A 164 -9.01 -27.76 0.13
C ASP A 164 -9.93 -28.20 1.28
N PRO A 165 -10.65 -29.32 1.15
CA PRO A 165 -11.64 -29.75 2.13
C PRO A 165 -11.04 -30.04 3.51
N ASP A 166 -9.77 -30.45 3.57
CA ASP A 166 -9.04 -30.74 4.82
C ASP A 166 -8.36 -29.51 5.42
N GLY A 167 -8.37 -28.37 4.72
CA GLY A 167 -7.79 -27.11 5.20
C GLY A 167 -6.26 -27.11 5.30
N ILE A 168 -5.56 -27.94 4.52
CA ILE A 168 -4.10 -28.12 4.61
C ILE A 168 -3.31 -27.09 3.79
N PHE A 169 -3.92 -26.45 2.79
CA PHE A 169 -3.23 -25.46 1.97
C PHE A 169 -3.19 -24.10 2.68
N ASN A 170 -2.06 -23.85 3.36
CA ASN A 170 -1.68 -22.57 3.95
C ASN A 170 -2.72 -22.03 4.96
N PRO A 171 -2.97 -22.76 6.07
CA PRO A 171 -3.98 -22.39 7.05
C PRO A 171 -3.71 -21.03 7.70
N TYR A 172 -4.77 -20.38 8.17
CA TYR A 172 -4.75 -19.10 8.90
C TYR A 172 -4.28 -17.86 8.12
N LYS A 173 -4.13 -17.95 6.78
CA LYS A 173 -3.60 -16.85 5.96
C LYS A 173 -4.65 -16.01 5.24
N LEU A 174 -5.79 -16.56 4.85
CA LEU A 174 -6.73 -15.83 3.98
C LEU A 174 -7.90 -15.21 4.76
N PHE A 175 -8.43 -15.95 5.73
CA PHE A 175 -9.66 -15.58 6.40
C PHE A 175 -9.42 -14.99 7.79
N PRO A 176 -10.30 -14.09 8.24
CA PRO A 176 -10.36 -13.65 9.63
C PRO A 176 -10.34 -14.85 10.60
N PRO A 177 -9.71 -14.73 11.80
CA PRO A 177 -9.59 -15.84 12.74
C PRO A 177 -10.91 -16.47 13.19
N ASP A 178 -12.01 -15.70 13.18
CA ASP A 178 -13.36 -16.17 13.50
C ASP A 178 -14.00 -16.98 12.36
N MET A 179 -13.44 -16.93 11.15
CA MET A 179 -13.80 -17.76 10.01
C MET A 179 -12.78 -18.90 9.85
N SER A 180 -12.78 -19.85 10.80
CA SER A 180 -11.89 -21.01 10.75
C SER A 180 -12.57 -22.24 10.12
N MET A 181 -11.82 -22.97 9.29
CA MET A 181 -12.23 -24.30 8.84
C MET A 181 -12.15 -25.24 10.06
N SER A 182 -13.28 -25.57 10.68
CA SER A 182 -13.31 -26.70 11.60
C SER A 182 -12.88 -27.94 10.81
N LYS A 183 -12.02 -28.80 11.39
CA LYS A 183 -11.79 -30.13 10.83
C LYS A 183 -13.15 -30.76 10.55
N ALA A 184 -13.41 -31.13 9.30
CA ALA A 184 -14.52 -32.01 9.01
C ALA A 184 -14.33 -33.25 9.90
N GLY A 185 -15.33 -33.52 10.74
CA GLY A 185 -15.39 -34.74 11.54
C GLY A 185 -15.56 -35.96 10.63
#